data_AF-A0A2E6VJF5-F1
#
_entry.id   AF-A0A2E6VJF5-F1
#
_cell.length_a   1.000
_cell.length_b   1.000
_cell.length_c   1.000
_cell.angle_alpha   90.00
_cell.angle_beta   90.00
_cell.angle_gamma   90.00
#
_symmetry.space_group_name_H-M   'P 1'
#
loop_
_entity.id
_entity.type
_entity.pdbx_description
1 polymer ?
#
loop_
_entity_poly.entity_id
_entity_poly.type
_entity_poly.pdbx_seq_one_letter_code
_entity_poly.pdbx_strand_id
1 'polypeptide(L)' 'QMAGAEGLLSFGAEDAAAFGWIDYDARHAPVTTIYGGTSEINRNNIAERHLGLPRSR' A
#
# COMPACT_ATOMS: atom_id res chain seq x y z
N GLN A 1 1.07 4.09 -16.65
CA GLN A 1 1.34 2.89 -15.81
C GLN A 1 2.28 1.99 -16.57
N MET A 2 3.33 1.44 -15.95
CA MET A 2 4.37 0.68 -16.67
C MET A 2 3.88 -0.65 -17.26
N ALA A 3 2.84 -1.27 -16.69
CA ALA A 3 2.36 -2.61 -17.06
C ALA A 3 1.06 -2.64 -17.90
N GLY A 4 0.59 -1.49 -18.41
CA GLY A 4 -0.60 -1.46 -19.27
C GLY A 4 -1.87 -2.02 -18.63
N ALA A 5 -2.74 -2.62 -19.46
CA ALA A 5 -3.98 -3.26 -19.03
C ALA A 5 -3.71 -4.67 -18.45
N GLU A 6 -2.61 -5.28 -18.89
CA GLU A 6 -2.11 -6.58 -18.48
C GLU A 6 -1.79 -6.62 -16.98
N GLY A 7 -1.49 -5.46 -16.37
CA GLY A 7 -1.31 -5.30 -14.92
C GLY A 7 -2.58 -5.48 -14.07
N LEU A 8 -3.78 -5.53 -14.68
CA LEU A 8 -5.04 -5.78 -13.98
C LEU A 8 -5.45 -7.26 -13.98
N LEU A 9 -4.70 -8.11 -14.68
CA LEU A 9 -4.99 -9.53 -14.81
C LEU A 9 -4.44 -10.31 -13.60
N SER A 10 -5.31 -11.10 -12.98
CA SER A 10 -4.98 -11.91 -11.80
C SER A 10 -4.16 -13.17 -12.16
N PHE A 11 -3.67 -13.87 -11.13
CA PHE A 11 -2.98 -15.16 -11.28
C PHE A 11 -3.75 -16.14 -12.19
N GLY A 12 -3.02 -16.79 -13.10
CA GLY A 12 -3.57 -17.80 -14.00
C GLY A 12 -4.16 -17.26 -15.30
N ALA A 13 -4.29 -15.95 -15.48
CA ALA A 13 -4.59 -15.36 -16.78
C ALA A 13 -3.35 -15.40 -17.70
N GLU A 14 -3.55 -15.72 -18.97
CA GLU A 14 -2.49 -15.95 -19.97
C GLU A 14 -1.55 -14.75 -20.12
N ASP A 15 -2.12 -13.54 -20.22
CA ASP A 15 -1.38 -12.30 -20.45
C ASP A 15 -1.04 -11.54 -19.15
N ALA A 16 -1.13 -12.19 -17.99
CA ALA A 16 -0.94 -11.50 -16.71
C ALA A 16 0.48 -10.95 -16.56
N ALA A 17 0.59 -9.63 -16.41
CA ALA A 17 1.88 -8.98 -16.19
C ALA A 17 2.50 -9.48 -14.88
N ALA A 18 3.79 -9.84 -14.95
CA ALA A 18 4.52 -10.45 -13.84
C ALA A 18 3.77 -11.65 -13.21
N PHE A 19 3.16 -12.50 -14.03
CA PHE A 19 2.39 -13.67 -13.59
C PHE A 19 1.21 -13.35 -12.65
N GLY A 20 0.69 -12.11 -12.65
CA GLY A 20 -0.43 -11.69 -11.78
C GLY A 20 0.00 -11.07 -10.45
N TRP A 21 1.30 -10.97 -10.16
CA TRP A 21 1.80 -10.31 -8.95
C TRP A 21 1.44 -8.83 -8.87
N ILE A 22 1.41 -8.13 -10.00
CA ILE A 22 1.07 -6.71 -10.04
C ILE A 22 -0.38 -6.49 -9.57
N ASP A 23 -1.34 -7.29 -10.06
CA ASP A 23 -2.73 -7.22 -9.62
C ASP A 23 -2.88 -7.58 -8.14
N TYR A 24 -2.21 -8.65 -7.70
CA TYR A 24 -2.24 -9.09 -6.30
C TYR A 24 -1.71 -8.03 -5.34
N ASP A 25 -0.50 -7.50 -5.58
CA ASP A 25 0.12 -6.50 -4.72
C ASP A 25 -0.65 -5.18 -4.76
N ALA A 26 -1.20 -4.80 -5.92
CA ALA A 26 -2.03 -3.61 -6.04
C ALA A 26 -3.33 -3.72 -5.22
N ARG A 27 -3.93 -4.92 -5.11
CA ARG A 27 -5.11 -5.16 -4.26
C ARG A 27 -4.74 -5.29 -2.78
N HIS A 28 -3.55 -5.79 -2.46
CA HIS A 28 -3.08 -5.95 -1.09
C HIS A 28 -2.56 -4.65 -0.46
N ALA A 29 -1.87 -3.79 -1.23
CA ALA A 29 -1.23 -2.58 -0.70
C ALA A 29 -2.18 -1.60 0.02
N PRO A 30 -3.43 -1.36 -0.40
CA PRO A 30 -4.30 -0.43 0.30
C PRO A 30 -4.56 -0.82 1.76
N VAL A 31 -4.73 -2.13 2.05
CA VAL A 31 -5.02 -2.58 3.43
C VAL A 31 -3.80 -2.47 4.35
N THR A 32 -2.58 -2.51 3.81
CA THR A 32 -1.37 -2.33 4.62
C THR A 32 -1.22 -0.90 5.15
N THR A 33 -2.01 0.05 4.67
CA THR A 33 -2.03 1.43 5.18
C THR A 33 -2.82 1.57 6.48
N ILE A 34 -3.59 0.55 6.87
CA ILE A 34 -4.42 0.52 8.09
C ILE A 34 -4.05 -0.63 9.04
N TYR A 35 -3.54 -1.74 8.52
CA TYR A 35 -3.05 -2.85 9.34
C TYR A 35 -1.76 -2.49 10.08
N GLY A 36 -1.64 -2.91 11.34
CA GLY A 36 -0.48 -2.57 12.17
C GLY A 36 -0.43 -1.10 12.61
N GLY A 37 -1.56 -0.40 12.52
CA GLY A 37 -1.68 1.03 12.82
C GLY A 37 -1.77 1.84 11.52
N THR A 38 -2.74 2.75 11.45
CA THR A 38 -2.94 3.53 10.23
C THR A 38 -1.75 4.44 9.94
N SER A 39 -1.53 4.75 8.67
CA SER A 39 -0.52 5.72 8.25
C SER A 39 -0.65 7.08 8.94
N GLU A 40 -1.84 7.49 9.37
CA GLU A 40 -2.02 8.72 10.15
C GLU A 40 -1.49 8.57 11.57
N ILE A 41 -1.83 7.47 12.26
CA ILE A 41 -1.34 7.21 13.62
C ILE A 41 0.18 7.05 13.63
N ASN A 42 0.75 6.35 12.65
CA ASN A 42 2.19 6.19 12.55
C ASN A 42 2.90 7.53 12.29
N ARG A 43 2.33 8.42 11.45
CA ARG A 43 2.86 9.78 11.28
C ARG A 43 2.78 10.59 12.57
N ASN A 44 1.68 10.50 13.31
CA ASN A 44 1.57 11.17 14.62
C ASN A 44 2.58 10.64 15.63
N ASN A 45 2.82 9.33 15.68
CA ASN A 45 3.84 8.74 16.55
C ASN A 45 5.26 9.25 16.21
N ILE A 46 5.59 9.38 14.93
CA ILE A 46 6.86 9.96 14.49
C ILE A 46 6.94 11.43 14.94
N ALA A 47 5.90 12.21 14.63
CA ALA A 47 5.81 13.63 14.99
C ALA A 47 5.98 13.87 16.51
N GLU A 48 5.18 13.19 17.33
CA GLU A 48 5.14 13.41 18.77
C GLU A 48 6.38 12.82 19.48
N ARG A 49 6.78 11.60 19.11
CA ARG A 49 7.80 10.86 19.88
C ARG A 49 9.22 11.05 19.37
N HIS A 50 9.40 11.38 18.10
CA HIS A 50 10.73 11.46 17.48
C HIS A 50 11.07 12.89 17.04
N LEU A 51 10.07 13.71 16.72
CA LEU A 51 10.27 15.11 16.30
C LEU A 51 9.85 16.13 17.37
N GLY A 52 9.29 15.70 18.51
CA GLY A 52 8.90 16.59 19.61
C GLY A 52 7.75 17.54 19.30
N LEU A 53 6.95 17.24 18.26
CA LEU A 53 5.82 18.07 17.87
C LEU A 53 4.65 17.90 18.86
N PRO A 54 3.89 18.97 19.15
CA PRO A 54 2.71 18.87 20.01
C PRO A 54 1.64 17.97 19.38
N ARG A 55 0.82 17.34 20.22
CA ARG A 55 -0.30 16.51 19.78
C ARG A 55 -1.28 17.31 18.93
N SER A 56 -1.66 16.79 17.77
CA SER A 56 -2.83 17.30 17.04
C SER A 56 -4.09 17.00 17.86
N ARG A 57 -4.94 18.00 18.06
CA ARG A 57 -6.25 17.85 18.72
C ARG A 57 -7.30 17.31 17.76
#